data_AF-A0A4U9U7Q1-F1
#
_entry.id   AF-A0A4U9U7Q1-F1
#
_cell.length_a   1.000
_cell.length_b   1.000
_cell.length_c   1.000
_cell.angle_alpha   90.00
_cell.angle_beta   90.00
_cell.angle_gamma   90.00
#
_symmetry.space_group_name_H-M   'P 1'
#
loop_
_entity.id
_entity.type
_entity.pdbx_description
1 polymer ?
#
loop_
_entity_poly.entity_id
_entity_poly.type
_entity_poly.pdbx_seq_one_letter_code
_entity_poly.pdbx_strand_id
1 'polypeptide(L)'
;MVHVSLSFKKSHHINQYLYGFMMLHKKGMLHIDSIDKNDRYSDKILRATIDGVNFIYDGHDGDQIDRGFFSLMDYEWCDVYYKRSYSPQLGHLYEKCKPIGFNYNIIPDYSKIDWLNNSFKRFVGKGIIRHSDLECLPKPFKKT
;
A
#
# COMPACT_ATOMS: atom_id res chain seq x y z
N MET A 1 -19.57 10.40 -3.27
CA MET A 1 -18.75 9.19 -3.47
C MET A 1 -17.31 9.68 -3.51
N VAL A 2 -16.39 9.03 -2.81
CA VAL A 2 -14.99 9.48 -2.71
C VAL A 2 -14.25 9.08 -3.98
N HIS A 3 -13.52 10.00 -4.60
CA HIS A 3 -12.77 9.80 -5.84
C HIS A 3 -11.27 9.70 -5.55
N VAL A 4 -10.61 8.70 -6.13
CA VAL A 4 -9.22 8.36 -5.83
C VAL A 4 -8.40 8.17 -7.10
N SER A 5 -7.27 8.85 -7.16
CA SER A 5 -6.21 8.60 -8.14
C SER A 5 -4.95 8.09 -7.44
N LEU A 6 -4.33 7.05 -7.98
CA LEU A 6 -3.18 6.38 -7.39
C LEU A 6 -1.98 6.45 -8.34
N SER A 7 -0.78 6.76 -7.84
CA SER A 7 0.45 6.71 -8.64
C SER A 7 1.64 6.18 -7.83
N PHE A 8 2.40 5.24 -8.40
CA PHE A 8 3.47 4.51 -7.69
C PHE A 8 4.48 3.87 -8.65
N LYS A 9 5.64 3.47 -8.12
CA LYS A 9 6.55 2.54 -8.79
C LYS A 9 6.21 1.10 -8.41
N LYS A 10 6.14 0.20 -9.38
CA LYS A 10 5.79 -1.21 -9.15
C LYS A 10 6.77 -1.87 -8.17
N SER A 11 6.24 -2.38 -7.06
CA SER A 11 7.01 -3.02 -5.99
C SER A 11 6.11 -3.85 -5.08
N HIS A 12 6.67 -4.89 -4.46
CA HIS A 12 5.94 -5.73 -3.50
C HIS A 12 5.47 -4.94 -2.26
N HIS A 13 6.20 -3.91 -1.84
CA HIS A 13 5.85 -3.10 -0.66
C HIS A 13 4.57 -2.28 -0.87
N ILE A 14 4.24 -1.94 -2.12
CA ILE A 14 3.07 -1.12 -2.45
C ILE A 14 1.79 -1.96 -2.58
N ASN A 15 1.92 -3.26 -2.82
CA ASN A 15 0.78 -4.16 -3.03
C ASN A 15 -0.23 -4.12 -1.87
N GLN A 16 0.25 -3.99 -0.63
CA GLN A 16 -0.61 -3.90 0.54
C GLN A 16 -1.57 -2.70 0.45
N TYR A 17 -1.06 -1.53 0.06
CA TYR A 17 -1.85 -0.30 0.00
C TYR A 17 -2.83 -0.34 -1.17
N LEU A 18 -2.36 -0.74 -2.36
CA LEU A 18 -3.21 -0.93 -3.53
C LEU A 18 -4.35 -1.89 -3.25
N TYR A 19 -4.06 -2.98 -2.53
CA TYR A 19 -5.06 -3.95 -2.12
C TYR A 19 -6.18 -3.31 -1.27
N GLY A 20 -5.81 -2.49 -0.28
CA GLY A 20 -6.78 -1.75 0.53
C GLY A 20 -7.70 -0.86 -0.32
N PHE A 21 -7.13 -0.07 -1.24
CA PHE A 21 -7.92 0.76 -2.16
C PHE A 21 -8.84 -0.08 -3.05
N MET A 22 -8.35 -1.18 -3.61
CA MET A 22 -9.15 -2.08 -4.45
C MET A 22 -10.30 -2.73 -3.68
N MET A 23 -10.11 -3.10 -2.42
CA MET A 23 -11.17 -3.62 -1.57
C MET A 23 -12.27 -2.59 -1.32
N LEU A 24 -11.88 -1.36 -0.99
CA LEU A 24 -12.82 -0.25 -0.75
C LEU A 24 -13.58 0.10 -2.04
N HIS A 25 -12.90 0.06 -3.19
CA HIS A 25 -13.51 0.23 -4.50
C HIS A 25 -14.57 -0.84 -4.79
N LYS A 26 -14.23 -2.12 -4.59
CA LYS A 26 -15.16 -3.24 -4.80
C LYS A 26 -16.39 -3.16 -3.89
N LYS A 27 -16.24 -2.60 -2.70
CA LYS A 27 -17.34 -2.36 -1.75
C LYS A 27 -18.16 -1.09 -2.05
N GLY A 28 -17.81 -0.33 -3.09
CA GLY A 28 -18.49 0.93 -3.44
C GLY A 28 -18.25 2.06 -2.42
N MET A 29 -17.23 1.94 -1.56
CA MET A 29 -16.90 2.96 -0.56
C MET A 29 -16.11 4.12 -1.16
N LEU A 30 -15.36 3.85 -2.23
CA LEU A 30 -14.65 4.83 -3.04
C LEU A 30 -14.70 4.43 -4.51
N HIS A 31 -14.42 5.38 -5.39
CA HIS A 31 -14.19 5.17 -6.82
C HIS A 31 -12.69 5.39 -7.12
N ILE A 32 -12.08 4.52 -7.92
CA ILE A 32 -10.70 4.71 -8.38
C ILE A 32 -10.78 5.23 -9.80
N ASP A 33 -10.46 6.52 -9.98
CA ASP A 33 -10.49 7.17 -11.29
C ASP A 33 -9.28 6.76 -12.14
N SER A 34 -8.11 6.60 -11.52
CA SER A 34 -6.88 6.28 -12.22
C SER A 34 -5.86 5.52 -11.37
N ILE A 35 -5.05 4.69 -12.05
CA ILE A 35 -3.91 4.00 -11.48
C ILE A 35 -2.72 4.18 -12.45
N ASP A 36 -1.79 5.03 -12.06
CA ASP A 36 -0.59 5.35 -12.83
C ASP A 36 0.65 4.64 -12.28
N LYS A 37 1.47 4.09 -13.19
CA LYS A 37 2.71 3.40 -12.83
C LYS A 37 3.88 4.23 -13.34
N ASN A 38 4.70 4.72 -12.42
CA ASN A 38 5.80 5.63 -12.72
C ASN A 38 7.12 5.13 -12.15
N ASP A 39 8.02 4.66 -13.02
CA ASP A 39 9.31 4.08 -12.62
C ASP A 39 10.30 5.10 -12.02
N ARG A 40 10.00 6.41 -12.13
CA ARG A 40 10.78 7.49 -11.52
C ARG A 40 10.49 7.66 -10.03
N TYR A 41 9.41 7.07 -9.52
CA TYR A 41 9.06 7.16 -8.10
C TYR A 41 9.89 6.20 -7.24
N SER A 42 9.94 6.47 -5.94
CA SER A 42 10.53 5.53 -4.99
C SER A 42 9.74 4.22 -4.96
N ASP A 43 10.45 3.10 -4.85
CA ASP A 43 9.89 1.74 -4.90
C ASP A 43 9.02 1.38 -3.68
N LYS A 44 8.96 2.22 -2.63
CA LYS A 44 8.10 1.99 -1.46
C LYS A 44 7.17 3.16 -1.16
N ILE A 45 6.96 4.05 -2.12
CA ILE A 45 6.00 5.14 -2.03
C ILE A 45 4.77 4.88 -2.91
N LEU A 46 3.59 4.98 -2.33
CA LEU A 46 2.33 5.16 -3.04
C LEU A 46 1.83 6.59 -2.83
N ARG A 47 1.61 7.31 -3.93
CA ARG A 47 0.89 8.58 -3.93
C ARG A 47 -0.59 8.31 -4.16
N ALA A 48 -1.45 8.92 -3.37
CA ALA A 48 -2.88 8.90 -3.57
C ALA A 48 -3.43 10.32 -3.50
N THR A 49 -4.27 10.70 -4.45
CA THR A 49 -5.07 11.92 -4.38
C THR A 49 -6.51 11.49 -4.15
N ILE A 50 -7.09 11.89 -3.03
CA ILE A 50 -8.45 11.52 -2.59
C ILE A 50 -9.25 12.81 -2.48
N ASP A 51 -10.25 13.00 -3.36
CA ASP A 51 -11.05 14.22 -3.44
C ASP A 51 -10.20 15.53 -3.43
N GLY A 52 -9.04 15.50 -4.09
CA GLY A 52 -8.10 16.63 -4.18
C GLY A 52 -7.08 16.73 -3.05
N VAL A 53 -7.19 15.92 -2.00
CA VAL A 53 -6.21 15.85 -0.90
C VAL A 53 -5.14 14.82 -1.21
N ASN A 54 -3.88 15.19 -1.04
CA ASN A 54 -2.71 14.39 -1.41
C ASN A 54 -2.15 13.62 -0.21
N PHE A 55 -2.07 12.31 -0.36
CA PHE A 55 -1.57 11.38 0.64
C PHE A 55 -0.34 10.65 0.12
N ILE A 56 0.63 10.46 1.00
CA ILE A 56 1.73 9.54 0.82
C ILE A 56 1.54 8.35 1.75
N TYR A 57 1.70 7.15 1.20
CA TYR A 57 1.88 5.91 1.95
C TYR A 57 3.31 5.42 1.76
N ASP A 58 4.15 5.65 2.76
CA ASP A 58 5.55 5.28 2.79
C ASP A 58 5.77 3.92 3.48
N GLY A 59 6.13 2.93 2.67
CA GLY A 59 6.46 1.56 3.07
C GLY A 59 7.94 1.32 3.42
N HIS A 60 8.81 2.33 3.48
CA HIS A 60 10.20 2.17 3.92
C HIS A 60 10.28 1.76 5.40
N ASP A 61 11.20 0.84 5.66
CA ASP A 61 11.49 0.26 6.97
C ASP A 61 12.67 1.01 7.59
N GLY A 62 12.41 1.88 8.55
CA GLY A 62 13.31 2.90 9.09
C GLY A 62 12.78 4.33 8.95
N ASP A 63 13.25 5.22 9.81
CA ASP A 63 12.88 6.64 9.90
C ASP A 63 14.03 7.60 9.55
N GLN A 64 15.20 7.06 9.20
CA GLN A 64 16.42 7.82 8.93
C GLN A 64 16.36 8.55 7.58
N ILE A 65 16.48 9.88 7.62
CA ILE A 65 16.41 10.76 6.44
C ILE A 65 17.67 10.65 5.59
N ASP A 66 18.84 10.62 6.24
CA ASP A 66 20.17 10.49 5.61
C ASP A 66 20.30 9.18 4.81
N ARG A 67 19.55 8.15 5.19
CA ARG A 67 19.50 6.85 4.49
C ARG A 67 18.44 6.80 3.39
N GLY A 68 17.70 7.89 3.17
CA GLY A 68 16.63 7.96 2.18
C GLY A 68 15.38 7.15 2.54
N PHE A 69 15.19 6.80 3.82
CA PHE A 69 13.99 6.09 4.27
C PHE A 69 12.80 7.02 4.50
N PHE A 70 13.01 8.33 4.47
CA PHE A 70 11.98 9.35 4.48
C PHE A 70 12.19 10.28 3.29
N SER A 71 11.21 10.36 2.39
CA SER A 71 11.33 11.15 1.16
C SER A 71 10.83 12.58 1.38
N LEU A 72 11.77 13.53 1.48
CA LEU A 72 11.46 14.95 1.61
C LEU A 72 10.68 15.49 0.41
N MET A 73 11.01 15.04 -0.81
CA MET A 73 10.29 15.44 -2.02
C MET A 73 8.80 15.03 -1.95
N ASP A 74 8.51 13.81 -1.49
CA ASP A 74 7.14 13.33 -1.34
C ASP A 74 6.42 14.01 -0.16
N TYR A 75 7.16 14.33 0.90
CA TYR A 75 6.65 15.09 2.05
C TYR A 75 6.17 16.50 1.66
N GLU A 76 6.95 17.21 0.86
CA GLU A 76 6.58 18.56 0.38
C GLU A 76 5.36 18.52 -0.56
N TRP A 77 5.24 17.49 -1.39
CA TRP A 77 4.13 17.34 -2.33
C TRP A 77 2.77 17.06 -1.66
N CYS A 78 2.77 16.44 -0.47
CA CYS A 78 1.55 15.91 0.14
C CYS A 78 0.94 16.80 1.23
N ASP A 79 -0.31 16.52 1.56
CA ASP A 79 -1.01 17.08 2.72
C ASP A 79 -0.85 16.18 3.95
N VAL A 80 -0.81 14.86 3.74
CA VAL A 80 -0.62 13.86 4.81
C VAL A 80 0.39 12.81 4.38
N TYR A 81 1.36 12.52 5.26
CA TYR A 81 2.41 11.54 5.02
C TYR A 81 2.32 10.38 6.00
N TYR A 82 1.82 9.23 5.56
CA TYR A 82 1.79 8.02 6.39
C TYR A 82 3.10 7.27 6.30
N LYS A 83 3.73 7.04 7.46
CA LYS A 83 5.03 6.38 7.58
C LYS A 83 4.90 5.02 8.25
N ARG A 84 5.43 3.97 7.60
CA ARG A 84 5.46 2.60 8.15
C ARG A 84 6.26 2.48 9.45
N SER A 85 7.51 2.92 9.41
CA SER A 85 8.37 2.95 10.61
C SER A 85 8.36 4.32 11.22
N TYR A 86 7.18 4.76 11.66
CA TYR A 86 7.03 6.06 12.29
C TYR A 86 7.74 6.09 13.64
N SER A 87 8.42 7.20 13.93
CA SER A 87 8.92 7.52 15.27
C SER A 87 8.36 8.85 15.76
N PRO A 88 8.15 9.02 17.08
CA PRO A 88 7.71 10.30 17.64
C PRO A 88 8.65 11.46 17.30
N GLN A 89 9.97 11.20 17.24
CA GLN A 89 10.97 12.18 16.85
C GLN A 89 10.74 12.69 15.44
N LEU A 90 10.50 11.77 14.49
CA LEU A 90 10.16 12.12 13.12
C LEU A 90 8.86 12.93 13.06
N GLY A 91 7.83 12.52 13.83
CA GLY A 91 6.55 13.24 13.88
C GLY A 91 6.64 14.65 14.49
N HIS A 92 7.56 14.89 15.42
CA HIS A 92 7.82 16.23 15.95
C HIS A 92 8.51 17.15 14.93
N LEU A 93 9.37 16.58 14.07
CA LEU A 93 10.06 17.34 13.02
C LEU A 93 9.20 17.56 11.77
N TYR A 94 8.28 16.64 11.49
CA TYR A 94 7.47 16.61 10.27
C TYR A 94 6.00 16.47 10.61
N GLU A 95 5.30 17.59 10.79
CA GLU A 95 3.93 17.63 11.30
C GLU A 95 2.91 16.82 10.46
N LYS A 96 3.08 16.80 9.13
CA LYS A 96 2.24 16.00 8.22
C LYS A 96 2.48 14.49 8.37
N CYS A 97 3.59 14.09 8.99
CA CYS A 97 3.98 12.70 9.18
C CYS A 97 3.15 12.05 10.28
N LYS A 98 2.46 10.96 9.92
CA LYS A 98 1.60 10.18 10.82
C LYS A 98 1.99 8.70 10.74
N PRO A 99 1.81 7.92 11.82
CA PRO A 99 2.03 6.48 11.76
C PRO A 99 1.03 5.82 10.81
N ILE A 100 1.51 4.86 10.02
CA ILE A 100 0.60 3.96 9.31
C ILE A 100 0.02 2.96 10.31
N GLY A 101 -1.30 2.98 10.49
CA GLY A 101 -1.95 2.19 11.56
C GLY A 101 -1.86 0.66 11.38
N PHE A 102 -1.63 0.16 10.16
CA PHE A 102 -1.64 -1.28 9.86
C PHE A 102 -0.54 -1.66 8.86
N ASN A 103 0.41 -2.50 9.30
CA ASN A 103 1.50 -3.02 8.47
C ASN A 103 1.38 -4.56 8.36
N TYR A 104 0.81 -5.05 7.25
CA TYR A 104 0.66 -6.47 6.95
C TYR A 104 1.32 -6.81 5.62
N ASN A 105 2.15 -7.85 5.59
CA ASN A 105 2.73 -8.30 4.32
C ASN A 105 1.70 -9.10 3.51
N ILE A 106 1.16 -8.51 2.43
CA ILE A 106 0.24 -9.20 1.51
C ILE A 106 1.04 -9.75 0.34
N ILE A 107 1.11 -11.08 0.25
CA ILE A 107 1.72 -11.77 -0.89
C ILE A 107 0.60 -12.32 -1.78
N PRO A 108 0.57 -11.99 -3.08
CA PRO A 108 -0.38 -12.59 -4.00
C PRO A 108 -0.05 -14.08 -4.21
N ASP A 109 -1.08 -14.93 -4.23
CA ASP A 109 -0.96 -16.38 -4.44
C ASP A 109 -1.11 -16.68 -5.95
N TYR A 110 0.01 -16.91 -6.65
CA TYR A 110 0.00 -17.08 -8.10
C TYR A 110 0.26 -18.52 -8.58
N SER A 111 0.50 -19.51 -7.70
CA SER A 111 0.73 -20.90 -8.16
C SER A 111 0.61 -21.98 -7.08
N LYS A 112 0.32 -23.23 -7.51
CA LYS A 112 0.40 -24.45 -6.65
C LYS A 112 1.79 -24.66 -6.03
N ILE A 113 2.83 -24.11 -6.64
CA ILE A 113 4.23 -24.20 -6.17
C ILE A 113 4.45 -23.21 -5.01
N ASP A 114 3.88 -22.01 -5.09
CA ASP A 114 3.89 -21.02 -4.00
C ASP A 114 3.13 -21.53 -2.76
N TRP A 115 2.07 -22.32 -2.98
CA TRP A 115 1.33 -22.98 -1.90
C TRP A 115 2.22 -23.96 -1.10
N LEU A 116 3.04 -24.78 -1.78
CA LEU A 116 3.95 -25.74 -1.16
C LEU A 116 5.08 -25.03 -0.39
N ASN A 117 5.74 -24.06 -1.02
CA ASN A 117 6.84 -23.31 -0.40
C ASN A 117 6.40 -22.54 0.85
N ASN A 118 5.19 -21.97 0.84
CA ASN A 118 4.66 -21.25 1.99
C ASN A 118 4.16 -22.18 3.11
N SER A 119 3.75 -23.41 2.78
CA SER A 119 3.41 -24.44 3.79
C SER A 119 4.64 -24.87 4.58
N PHE A 120 5.79 -24.99 3.92
CA PHE A 120 7.07 -25.23 4.60
C PHE A 120 7.47 -24.05 5.51
N LYS A 121 7.30 -22.81 5.04
CA LYS A 121 7.54 -21.60 5.87
C LYS A 121 6.64 -21.51 7.11
N ARG A 122 5.39 -22.01 7.04
CA ARG A 122 4.49 -22.11 8.19
C ARG A 122 5.01 -23.08 9.25
N PHE A 123 5.59 -24.21 8.83
CA PHE A 123 6.15 -25.21 9.75
C PHE A 123 7.31 -24.64 10.59
N VAL A 124 8.10 -23.72 10.01
CA VAL A 124 9.19 -22.99 10.70
C VAL A 124 8.74 -21.70 11.41
N GLY A 125 7.43 -21.50 11.59
CA GLY A 125 6.89 -20.36 12.34
C GLY A 125 6.95 -19.00 11.62
N LYS A 126 7.27 -18.97 10.32
CA LYS A 126 7.37 -17.75 9.50
C LYS A 126 6.12 -17.53 8.63
N GLY A 127 4.96 -18.00 9.09
CA GLY A 127 3.73 -18.03 8.30
C GLY A 127 3.14 -16.64 8.02
N ILE A 128 2.81 -16.38 6.76
CA ILE A 128 2.08 -15.19 6.31
C ILE A 128 0.58 -15.49 6.37
N ILE A 129 -0.21 -14.58 6.95
CA ILE A 129 -1.67 -14.69 7.04
C ILE A 129 -2.27 -14.67 5.63
N ARG A 130 -3.09 -15.67 5.29
CA ARG A 130 -3.76 -15.78 3.98
C ARG A 130 -5.18 -15.23 4.06
N HIS A 131 -5.57 -14.48 3.03
CA HIS A 131 -6.91 -13.99 2.77
C HIS A 131 -7.50 -14.80 1.60
N SER A 132 -8.42 -15.73 1.87
CA SER A 132 -9.07 -16.61 0.87
C SER A 132 -10.27 -15.97 0.17
N ASP A 133 -10.66 -14.77 0.60
CA ASP A 133 -11.68 -13.90 0.02
C ASP A 133 -11.30 -13.33 -1.36
N LEU A 134 -10.12 -13.70 -1.88
CA LEU A 134 -9.54 -13.23 -3.13
C LEU A 134 -9.69 -14.16 -4.34
N GLU A 135 -10.26 -15.36 -4.20
CA GLU A 135 -10.49 -16.26 -5.35
C GLU A 135 -11.75 -15.93 -6.17
N CYS A 136 -12.41 -14.80 -5.93
CA CYS A 136 -13.44 -14.33 -6.84
C CYS A 136 -12.79 -13.66 -8.06
N LEU A 137 -12.41 -14.46 -9.06
CA LEU A 137 -12.34 -14.00 -10.44
C LEU A 137 -13.61 -13.16 -10.73
N PRO A 138 -13.51 -11.99 -11.37
CA PRO A 138 -14.69 -11.18 -11.67
C PRO A 138 -15.62 -11.99 -12.57
N LYS A 139 -16.75 -12.47 -12.02
CA LYS A 139 -17.84 -12.96 -12.87
C LYS A 139 -18.44 -11.72 -13.55
N PRO A 140 -18.60 -11.71 -14.88
CA PRO A 140 -19.27 -10.62 -15.56
C PRO A 140 -20.67 -10.46 -14.98
N PHE A 141 -20.99 -9.24 -14.55
CA PHE A 141 -22.28 -8.88 -14.00
C PHE A 141 -23.33 -9.09 -15.09
N LYS A 142 -24.15 -10.15 -15.00
CA LYS A 142 -25.37 -10.25 -15.80
C LYS A 142 -26.42 -9.40 -15.13
N LYS A 143 -26.86 -8.31 -15.78
CA LYS A 143 -28.09 -7.62 -15.42
C LYS A 143 -29.26 -8.58 -15.62
N THR A 144 -29.97 -8.89 -14.55
CA THR A 144 -31.39 -9.30 -14.59
C THR A 144 -32.24 -8.07 -14.41
#